data_AF-A0AAC8QDV4-F1
#
_entry.id   AF-A0AAC8QDV4-F1
#
_cell.length_a   1.000
_cell.length_b   1.000
_cell.length_c   1.000
_cell.angle_alpha   90.00
_cell.angle_beta   90.00
_cell.angle_gamma   90.00
#
_symmetry.space_group_name_H-M   'P 1'
#
loop_
_entity.id
_entity.type
_entity.pdbx_description
1 polymer ?
#
loop_
_entity_poly.entity_id
_entity_poly.type
_entity_poly.pdbx_seq_one_letter_code
_entity_poly.pdbx_strand_id
1 'polypeptide(L)'
;MVRQGRCCLVLTAALLPDSCIAEHVHLHGDGIRDVAFMVTDAAKAFRHAVERGAVPVAEPWEETDAHGTLRKASIASYGGLIHTFVEHRDYKGCFAPRFLAAVPADDPLLPVGLFAIDHVVGNVERGQLEFWTRYYEETLGLARRQHFDDETISTPLTALTNTVLSSTDEQVKLLLNEPGRGTKRSQIEEYLLFNGGPGVQHVAFATRDIRRSVRALRARGIEFIHVPATYHEALRPPLSDNSLDLEEFQELGILADRDAHGHLLQIFTRLPQDRPTLFFELIERRGCNGFGAGNVRALFAAFEREQAQRGNL
;
A
#
# COMPACT_ATOMS: atom_id res chain seq x y z
N MET A 1 -10.95 -4.90 14.35
CA MET A 1 -10.82 -3.77 13.42
C MET A 1 -10.25 -2.60 14.20
N VAL A 2 -9.27 -1.90 13.62
CA VAL A 2 -8.72 -0.64 14.15
C VAL A 2 -8.91 0.45 13.10
N ARG A 3 -9.20 1.68 13.56
CA ARG A 3 -9.49 2.81 12.69
C ARG A 3 -8.77 4.08 13.14
N GLN A 4 -8.16 4.78 12.19
CA GLN A 4 -7.68 6.14 12.38
C GLN A 4 -8.07 7.00 11.18
N GLY A 5 -8.87 8.05 11.41
CA GLY A 5 -9.52 8.77 10.33
C GLY A 5 -10.36 7.83 9.46
N ARG A 6 -10.10 7.81 8.15
CA ARG A 6 -10.71 6.88 7.18
C ARG A 6 -9.88 5.62 6.94
N CYS A 7 -8.71 5.47 7.57
CA CYS A 7 -7.92 4.25 7.51
C CYS A 7 -8.60 3.17 8.35
N CYS A 8 -8.96 2.05 7.74
CA CYS A 8 -9.58 0.92 8.43
C CYS A 8 -8.74 -0.33 8.17
N LEU A 9 -8.26 -0.98 9.23
CA LEU A 9 -7.55 -2.25 9.15
C LEU A 9 -8.32 -3.31 9.94
N VAL A 10 -8.52 -4.47 9.32
CA VAL A 10 -9.14 -5.63 9.97
C VAL A 10 -8.05 -6.68 10.16
N LEU A 11 -7.65 -6.89 11.41
CA LEU A 11 -6.74 -7.98 11.77
C LEU A 11 -7.57 -9.22 12.14
N THR A 12 -7.25 -10.34 11.52
CA THR A 12 -7.93 -11.63 11.73
C THR A 12 -6.89 -12.72 11.98
N ALA A 13 -7.18 -13.60 12.93
CA ALA A 13 -6.32 -14.74 13.25
C ALA A 13 -7.14 -16.03 13.28
N ALA A 14 -6.48 -17.15 12.96
CA ALA A 14 -7.09 -18.47 13.06
C ALA A 14 -7.34 -18.84 14.53
N LEU A 15 -8.56 -19.28 14.85
CA LEU A 15 -8.86 -19.87 16.17
C LEU A 15 -8.60 -21.38 16.20
N LEU A 16 -8.68 -22.02 15.04
CA LEU A 16 -8.48 -23.45 14.84
C LEU A 16 -7.50 -23.66 13.66
N PRO A 17 -6.72 -24.76 13.67
CA PRO A 17 -5.71 -25.02 12.65
C PRO A 17 -6.32 -25.22 11.25
N ASP A 18 -7.52 -25.79 11.17
CA ASP A 18 -8.22 -26.05 9.91
C ASP A 18 -9.03 -24.81 9.49
N SER A 19 -8.33 -23.77 9.04
CA SER A 19 -8.97 -22.55 8.51
C SER A 19 -8.16 -21.93 7.37
N CYS A 20 -8.85 -21.21 6.48
CA CYS A 20 -8.18 -20.47 5.39
C CYS A 20 -7.20 -19.40 5.88
N ILE A 21 -7.38 -18.90 7.12
CA ILE A 21 -6.45 -17.96 7.75
C ILE A 21 -5.16 -18.69 8.14
N ALA A 22 -5.25 -19.88 8.74
CA ALA A 22 -4.08 -20.67 9.10
C ALA A 22 -3.27 -21.08 7.84
N GLU A 23 -3.95 -21.47 6.77
CA GLU A 23 -3.32 -21.77 5.48
C GLU A 23 -2.63 -20.54 4.88
N HIS A 24 -3.28 -19.38 4.89
CA HIS A 24 -2.68 -18.13 4.42
C HIS A 24 -1.43 -17.76 5.22
N VAL A 25 -1.49 -17.82 6.57
CA VAL A 25 -0.34 -17.50 7.43
C VAL A 25 0.79 -18.51 7.25
N HIS A 26 0.47 -19.79 7.05
CA HIS A 26 1.48 -20.81 6.76
C HIS A 26 2.27 -20.46 5.49
N LEU A 27 1.57 -20.09 4.41
CA LEU A 27 2.17 -19.76 3.12
C LEU A 27 2.90 -18.41 3.15
N HIS A 28 2.23 -17.35 3.62
CA HIS A 28 2.65 -15.97 3.42
C HIS A 28 3.25 -15.30 4.67
N GLY A 29 3.01 -15.85 5.87
CA GLY A 29 3.20 -15.11 7.12
C GLY A 29 2.06 -14.11 7.35
N ASP A 30 2.31 -13.07 8.15
CA ASP A 30 1.34 -12.00 8.33
C ASP A 30 1.30 -11.13 7.07
N GLY A 31 0.12 -10.94 6.48
CA GLY A 31 0.01 -10.26 5.19
C GLY A 31 -1.39 -9.71 4.90
N ILE A 32 -1.51 -8.95 3.81
CA ILE A 32 -2.80 -8.45 3.36
C ILE A 32 -3.52 -9.53 2.55
N ARG A 33 -4.67 -9.96 3.06
CA ARG A 33 -5.54 -10.95 2.41
C ARG A 33 -6.59 -10.33 1.50
N ASP A 34 -7.09 -9.15 1.84
CA ASP A 34 -8.20 -8.47 1.16
C ASP A 34 -7.96 -6.95 1.14
N VAL A 35 -8.17 -6.33 -0.03
CA VAL A 35 -8.26 -4.88 -0.18
C VAL A 35 -9.69 -4.55 -0.61
N ALA A 36 -10.48 -4.09 0.35
CA ALA A 36 -11.90 -3.82 0.15
C ALA A 36 -12.16 -2.42 -0.44
N PHE A 37 -13.10 -2.32 -1.38
CA PHE A 37 -13.55 -1.08 -1.99
C PHE A 37 -14.96 -0.72 -1.55
N MET A 38 -15.13 0.50 -1.04
CA MET A 38 -16.48 1.02 -0.81
C MET A 38 -17.11 1.40 -2.15
N VAL A 39 -18.26 0.81 -2.46
CA VAL A 39 -18.98 1.01 -3.72
C VAL A 39 -20.42 1.44 -3.46
N THR A 40 -21.07 1.95 -4.50
CA THR A 40 -22.49 2.35 -4.43
C THR A 40 -23.46 1.19 -4.64
N ASP A 41 -23.04 0.13 -5.33
CA ASP A 41 -23.82 -1.09 -5.60
C ASP A 41 -22.85 -2.28 -5.74
N ALA A 42 -22.80 -3.14 -4.73
CA ALA A 42 -21.86 -4.27 -4.69
C ALA A 42 -22.17 -5.33 -5.76
N ALA A 43 -23.46 -5.56 -6.03
CA ALA A 43 -23.89 -6.56 -7.00
C ALA A 43 -23.58 -6.14 -8.43
N LYS A 44 -23.74 -4.85 -8.75
CA LYS A 44 -23.37 -4.28 -10.06
C LYS A 44 -21.85 -4.31 -10.27
N ALA A 45 -21.07 -3.92 -9.26
CA ALA A 45 -19.61 -3.97 -9.34
C ALA A 45 -19.11 -5.40 -9.60
N PHE A 46 -19.65 -6.37 -8.87
CA PHE A 46 -19.33 -7.79 -9.05
C PHE A 46 -19.67 -8.30 -10.45
N ARG A 47 -20.91 -8.10 -10.92
CA ARG A 47 -21.32 -8.53 -12.27
C ARG A 47 -20.42 -7.93 -13.35
N HIS A 48 -20.13 -6.64 -13.27
CA HIS A 48 -19.26 -5.95 -14.22
C HIS A 48 -17.86 -6.56 -14.29
N ALA A 49 -17.27 -6.87 -13.12
CA ALA A 49 -15.95 -7.45 -13.02
C ALA A 49 -15.92 -8.90 -13.56
N VAL A 50 -16.89 -9.73 -13.18
CA VAL A 50 -16.98 -11.13 -13.61
C VAL A 50 -17.23 -11.25 -15.12
N GLU A 51 -18.11 -10.40 -15.69
CA GLU A 51 -18.34 -10.31 -17.15
C GLU A 51 -17.06 -9.98 -17.94
N ARG A 52 -16.05 -9.39 -17.28
CA ARG A 52 -14.75 -9.00 -17.86
C ARG A 52 -13.61 -9.92 -17.44
N GLY A 53 -13.93 -11.10 -16.92
CA GLY A 53 -12.96 -12.15 -16.65
C GLY A 53 -12.41 -12.16 -15.22
N ALA A 54 -12.95 -11.36 -14.29
CA ALA A 54 -12.63 -11.55 -12.88
C ALA A 54 -13.15 -12.90 -12.38
N VAL A 55 -12.33 -13.61 -11.61
CA VAL A 55 -12.74 -14.88 -10.99
C VAL A 55 -13.58 -14.56 -9.74
N PRO A 56 -14.83 -15.06 -9.65
CA PRO A 56 -15.67 -14.82 -8.48
C PRO A 56 -15.14 -15.58 -7.27
N VAL A 57 -15.13 -14.91 -6.11
CA VAL A 57 -14.81 -15.53 -4.81
C VAL A 57 -16.07 -15.72 -3.98
N ALA A 58 -16.96 -14.72 -3.98
CA ALA A 58 -18.28 -14.80 -3.38
C ALA A 58 -19.27 -13.95 -4.16
N GLU A 59 -20.36 -14.57 -4.59
CA GLU A 59 -21.54 -13.91 -5.15
C GLU A 59 -22.12 -12.89 -4.17
N PRO A 60 -22.87 -11.87 -4.62
CA PRO A 60 -23.40 -10.84 -3.74
C PRO A 60 -24.20 -11.40 -2.57
N TRP A 61 -23.87 -10.97 -1.36
CA TRP A 61 -24.53 -11.38 -0.11
C TRP A 61 -24.82 -10.19 0.78
N GLU A 62 -25.74 -10.40 1.73
CA GLU A 62 -26.13 -9.41 2.73
C GLU A 62 -25.75 -9.87 4.14
N GLU A 63 -25.30 -8.92 4.96
CA GLU A 63 -25.15 -9.08 6.40
C GLU A 63 -26.02 -8.05 7.10
N THR A 64 -26.86 -8.47 8.04
CA THR A 64 -27.85 -7.61 8.71
C THR A 64 -27.79 -7.77 10.22
N ASP A 65 -27.91 -6.66 10.94
CA ASP A 65 -28.21 -6.62 12.37
C ASP A 65 -29.15 -5.44 12.72
N ALA A 66 -29.26 -5.09 14.00
CA ALA A 66 -30.12 -4.01 14.47
C ALA A 66 -29.76 -2.61 13.91
N HIS A 67 -28.58 -2.44 13.31
CA HIS A 67 -28.08 -1.19 12.77
C HIS A 67 -28.20 -1.08 11.25
N GLY A 68 -28.82 -2.06 10.59
CA GLY A 68 -29.10 -2.08 9.15
C GLY A 68 -28.41 -3.22 8.42
N THR A 69 -28.20 -3.04 7.11
CA THR A 69 -27.68 -4.08 6.21
C THR A 69 -26.44 -3.60 5.47
N LEU A 70 -25.42 -4.45 5.40
CA LEU A 70 -24.30 -4.33 4.47
C LEU A 70 -24.48 -5.30 3.31
N ARG A 71 -24.26 -4.83 2.09
CA ARG A 71 -24.18 -5.70 0.91
C ARG A 71 -22.74 -5.80 0.47
N LYS A 72 -22.31 -7.02 0.16
CA LYS A 72 -20.93 -7.31 -0.22
C LYS A 72 -20.90 -8.27 -1.39
N ALA A 73 -19.79 -8.27 -2.11
CA ALA A 73 -19.45 -9.25 -3.14
C ALA A 73 -17.93 -9.27 -3.26
N SER A 74 -17.32 -10.37 -3.74
CA SER A 74 -15.85 -10.42 -3.81
C SER A 74 -15.32 -11.18 -5.01
N ILE A 75 -14.19 -10.70 -5.55
CA ILE A 75 -13.46 -11.27 -6.66
C ILE A 75 -12.00 -11.56 -6.27
N ALA A 76 -11.37 -12.50 -6.96
CA ALA A 76 -9.95 -12.81 -6.77
C ALA A 76 -9.05 -11.90 -7.61
N SER A 77 -7.87 -11.60 -7.08
CA SER A 77 -6.75 -10.93 -7.75
C SER A 77 -5.45 -11.75 -7.56
N TYR A 78 -4.31 -11.16 -7.88
CA TYR A 78 -2.99 -11.80 -7.84
C TYR A 78 -2.64 -12.40 -6.47
N GLY A 79 -1.87 -13.50 -6.47
CA GLY A 79 -1.29 -14.06 -5.25
C GLY A 79 -2.33 -14.52 -4.21
N GLY A 80 -3.54 -14.83 -4.66
CA GLY A 80 -4.65 -15.18 -3.80
C GLY A 80 -5.37 -13.99 -3.18
N LEU A 81 -4.93 -12.74 -3.37
CA LEU A 81 -5.57 -11.51 -2.87
C LEU A 81 -7.06 -11.46 -3.25
N ILE A 82 -7.90 -10.97 -2.34
CA ILE A 82 -9.32 -10.71 -2.60
C ILE A 82 -9.56 -9.21 -2.73
N HIS A 83 -10.52 -8.83 -3.55
CA HIS A 83 -11.17 -7.53 -3.50
C HIS A 83 -12.62 -7.69 -3.09
N THR A 84 -12.97 -7.25 -1.89
CA THR A 84 -14.36 -7.16 -1.43
C THR A 84 -14.97 -5.82 -1.78
N PHE A 85 -16.05 -5.82 -2.56
CA PHE A 85 -16.91 -4.66 -2.76
C PHE A 85 -17.85 -4.51 -1.56
N VAL A 86 -17.91 -3.32 -0.96
CA VAL A 86 -18.73 -3.05 0.22
C VAL A 86 -19.67 -1.89 -0.06
N GLU A 87 -20.97 -2.18 -0.07
CA GLU A 87 -22.04 -1.19 -0.11
C GLU A 87 -22.51 -0.91 1.32
N HIS A 88 -22.19 0.29 1.82
CA HIS A 88 -22.37 0.67 3.23
C HIS A 88 -23.49 1.70 3.46
N ARG A 89 -24.29 2.07 2.46
CA ARG A 89 -25.25 3.20 2.60
C ARG A 89 -26.27 3.01 3.73
N ASP A 90 -26.73 1.79 3.92
CA ASP A 90 -27.86 1.46 4.81
C ASP A 90 -27.43 0.99 6.21
N TYR A 91 -26.14 0.92 6.50
CA TYR A 91 -25.62 0.45 7.78
C TYR A 91 -25.13 1.60 8.67
N LYS A 92 -25.57 1.63 9.93
CA LYS A 92 -25.25 2.69 10.92
C LYS A 92 -24.51 2.18 12.16
N GLY A 93 -24.06 0.92 12.14
CA GLY A 93 -23.32 0.33 13.24
C GLY A 93 -21.89 0.83 13.32
N CYS A 94 -21.10 0.30 14.27
CA CYS A 94 -19.73 0.73 14.48
C CYS A 94 -18.78 0.41 13.32
N PHE A 95 -19.06 -0.68 12.58
CA PHE A 95 -18.28 -1.13 11.43
C PHE A 95 -19.07 -2.05 10.49
N ALA A 96 -19.41 -3.24 10.97
CA ALA A 96 -20.15 -4.26 10.22
C ALA A 96 -20.92 -5.15 11.20
N PRO A 97 -21.93 -5.91 10.74
CA PRO A 97 -22.63 -6.86 11.60
C PRO A 97 -21.67 -7.83 12.28
N ARG A 98 -22.00 -8.23 13.52
CA ARG A 98 -21.18 -9.11 14.39
C ARG A 98 -19.88 -8.49 14.92
N PHE A 99 -19.57 -7.23 14.61
CA PHE A 99 -18.52 -6.49 15.29
C PHE A 99 -19.07 -5.78 16.52
N LEU A 100 -18.39 -5.92 17.65
CA LEU A 100 -18.67 -5.18 18.86
C LEU A 100 -17.73 -3.98 18.96
N ALA A 101 -18.24 -2.84 19.43
CA ALA A 101 -17.41 -1.69 19.70
C ALA A 101 -16.44 -2.00 20.86
N ALA A 102 -15.15 -1.78 20.63
CA ALA A 102 -14.15 -1.84 21.68
C ALA A 102 -14.10 -0.51 22.45
N VAL A 103 -13.74 -0.57 23.74
CA VAL A 103 -13.41 0.62 24.51
C VAL A 103 -12.07 1.16 24.00
N PRO A 104 -11.99 2.42 23.53
CA PRO A 104 -10.73 2.99 23.10
C PRO A 104 -9.72 3.03 24.25
N ALA A 105 -8.46 2.72 23.98
CA ALA A 105 -7.39 2.96 24.93
C ALA A 105 -7.19 4.48 25.10
N ASP A 106 -7.01 4.93 26.34
CA ASP A 106 -6.60 6.30 26.64
C ASP A 106 -5.09 6.43 26.39
N ASP A 107 -4.72 6.62 25.12
CA ASP A 107 -3.33 6.83 24.70
C ASP A 107 -3.09 8.34 24.45
N PRO A 108 -2.32 9.03 25.32
CA PRO A 108 -2.06 10.47 25.19
C PRO A 108 -1.29 10.81 23.92
N LEU A 109 -0.66 9.84 23.28
CA LEU A 109 0.07 10.05 22.05
C LEU A 109 -0.86 10.01 20.82
N LEU A 110 -2.14 9.60 20.94
CA LEU A 110 -3.12 9.60 19.84
C LEU A 110 -3.81 10.97 19.68
N PRO A 111 -4.21 11.35 18.46
CA PRO A 111 -3.95 10.69 17.17
C PRO A 111 -2.58 11.07 16.58
N VAL A 112 -1.99 10.16 15.79
CA VAL A 112 -0.70 10.41 15.09
C VAL A 112 -0.84 11.16 13.76
N GLY A 113 -2.07 11.53 13.37
CA GLY A 113 -2.33 12.42 12.22
C GLY A 113 -2.60 11.74 10.87
N LEU A 114 -2.56 10.41 10.78
CA LEU A 114 -2.99 9.68 9.57
C LEU A 114 -4.50 9.79 9.38
N PHE A 115 -4.97 10.04 8.16
CA PHE A 115 -6.39 10.30 7.89
C PHE A 115 -7.01 9.46 6.77
N ALA A 116 -6.23 8.85 5.88
CA ALA A 116 -6.71 7.96 4.82
C ALA A 116 -5.61 7.02 4.32
N ILE A 117 -6.00 5.93 3.66
CA ILE A 117 -5.09 5.15 2.81
C ILE A 117 -4.93 5.94 1.50
N ASP A 118 -3.70 6.23 1.09
CA ASP A 118 -3.41 6.96 -0.15
C ASP A 118 -3.36 6.03 -1.36
N HIS A 119 -2.65 4.92 -1.21
CA HIS A 119 -2.47 3.91 -2.24
C HIS A 119 -2.03 2.56 -1.64
N VAL A 120 -2.16 1.50 -2.44
CA VAL A 120 -1.71 0.14 -2.11
C VAL A 120 -0.82 -0.36 -3.25
N VAL A 121 0.29 -1.01 -2.89
CA VAL A 121 1.27 -1.49 -3.88
C VAL A 121 1.38 -3.00 -3.83
N GLY A 122 1.17 -3.63 -4.97
CA GLY A 122 1.30 -5.07 -5.18
C GLY A 122 2.56 -5.43 -5.95
N ASN A 123 3.22 -6.51 -5.55
CA ASN A 123 4.30 -7.14 -6.31
C ASN A 123 3.72 -8.36 -7.03
N VAL A 124 3.95 -8.43 -8.34
CA VAL A 124 3.49 -9.53 -9.21
C VAL A 124 4.68 -10.22 -9.88
N GLU A 125 4.45 -11.40 -10.46
CA GLU A 125 5.49 -12.19 -11.09
C GLU A 125 6.11 -11.47 -12.30
N ARG A 126 7.35 -11.83 -12.61
CA ARG A 126 8.06 -11.33 -13.79
C ARG A 126 7.26 -11.63 -15.07
N GLY A 127 7.01 -10.59 -15.86
CA GLY A 127 6.26 -10.68 -17.12
C GLY A 127 4.75 -10.70 -16.94
N GLN A 128 4.23 -10.51 -15.72
CA GLN A 128 2.80 -10.46 -15.43
C GLN A 128 2.27 -9.04 -15.18
N LEU A 129 3.15 -8.02 -15.15
CA LEU A 129 2.72 -6.64 -14.87
C LEU A 129 1.64 -6.15 -15.84
N GLU A 130 1.81 -6.36 -17.14
CA GLU A 130 0.84 -5.91 -18.14
C GLU A 130 -0.48 -6.69 -18.05
N PHE A 131 -0.42 -8.00 -17.78
CA PHE A 131 -1.62 -8.82 -17.56
C PHE A 131 -2.44 -8.28 -16.39
N TRP A 132 -1.80 -8.06 -15.23
CA TRP A 132 -2.49 -7.54 -14.05
C TRP A 132 -2.94 -6.09 -14.24
N THR A 133 -2.15 -5.27 -14.95
CA THR A 133 -2.56 -3.91 -15.30
C THR A 133 -3.86 -3.94 -16.09
N ARG A 134 -3.92 -4.75 -17.16
CA ARG A 134 -5.13 -4.90 -17.98
C ARG A 134 -6.30 -5.48 -17.20
N TYR A 135 -6.04 -6.42 -16.30
CA TYR A 135 -7.06 -6.96 -15.38
C TYR A 135 -7.74 -5.82 -14.60
N TYR A 136 -6.99 -4.87 -14.03
CA TYR A 136 -7.56 -3.75 -13.28
C TYR A 136 -8.26 -2.73 -14.17
N GLU A 137 -7.75 -2.48 -15.38
CA GLU A 137 -8.40 -1.64 -16.39
C GLU A 137 -9.77 -2.21 -16.81
N GLU A 138 -9.81 -3.51 -17.08
CA GLU A 138 -11.02 -4.21 -17.53
C GLU A 138 -12.00 -4.40 -16.37
N THR A 139 -11.57 -5.00 -15.26
CA THR A 139 -12.51 -5.46 -14.21
C THR A 139 -12.96 -4.35 -13.26
N LEU A 140 -12.11 -3.35 -12.98
CA LEU A 140 -12.37 -2.28 -12.04
C LEU A 140 -12.43 -0.89 -12.69
N GLY A 141 -12.17 -0.79 -13.99
CA GLY A 141 -12.23 0.49 -14.72
C GLY A 141 -11.17 1.49 -14.28
N LEU A 142 -10.06 1.03 -13.70
CA LEU A 142 -8.96 1.92 -13.30
C LEU A 142 -8.19 2.38 -14.55
N ALA A 143 -7.74 3.63 -14.57
CA ALA A 143 -6.96 4.17 -15.67
C ALA A 143 -5.46 4.11 -15.35
N ARG A 144 -4.64 3.71 -16.33
CA ARG A 144 -3.18 3.82 -16.27
C ARG A 144 -2.78 5.29 -16.20
N ARG A 145 -2.01 5.65 -15.18
CA ARG A 145 -1.56 7.03 -14.94
C ARG A 145 -0.09 7.24 -15.24
N GLN A 146 0.74 6.32 -14.76
CA GLN A 146 2.19 6.39 -14.90
C GLN A 146 2.72 4.97 -15.11
N HIS A 147 3.79 4.86 -15.86
CA HIS A 147 4.54 3.62 -16.06
C HIS A 147 6.02 3.97 -16.00
N PHE A 148 6.77 3.25 -15.18
CA PHE A 148 8.21 3.41 -15.05
C PHE A 148 8.87 2.07 -15.37
N ASP A 149 9.77 2.08 -16.35
CA ASP A 149 10.54 0.91 -16.79
C ASP A 149 11.83 0.72 -15.96
N ASP A 150 12.55 -0.35 -16.27
CA ASP A 150 13.80 -0.71 -15.60
C ASP A 150 14.95 0.28 -15.88
N GLU A 151 14.86 1.07 -16.95
CA GLU A 151 15.78 2.20 -17.17
C GLU A 151 15.47 3.37 -16.21
N THR A 152 14.20 3.56 -15.87
CA THR A 152 13.77 4.65 -15.00
C THR A 152 14.05 4.37 -13.52
N ILE A 153 13.79 3.14 -13.05
CA ILE A 153 13.98 2.72 -11.65
C ILE A 153 14.98 1.56 -11.57
N SER A 154 16.26 1.90 -11.58
CA SER A 154 17.37 0.96 -11.42
C SER A 154 18.49 1.51 -10.54
N THR A 155 19.25 0.58 -9.97
CA THR A 155 20.61 0.75 -9.44
C THR A 155 21.59 0.03 -10.40
N PRO A 156 22.91 0.13 -10.18
CA PRO A 156 23.86 -0.70 -10.92
C PRO A 156 23.67 -2.22 -10.74
N LEU A 157 22.90 -2.65 -9.72
CA LEU A 157 22.73 -4.06 -9.35
C LEU A 157 21.35 -4.60 -9.70
N THR A 158 20.30 -3.83 -9.47
CA THR A 158 18.91 -4.28 -9.56
C THR A 158 18.00 -3.24 -10.21
N ALA A 159 16.82 -3.66 -10.67
CA ALA A 159 15.79 -2.77 -11.23
C ALA A 159 14.38 -3.26 -10.90
N LEU A 160 13.39 -2.41 -11.12
CA LEU A 160 11.98 -2.79 -11.18
C LEU A 160 11.26 -2.06 -12.32
N THR A 161 10.15 -2.66 -12.76
CA THR A 161 9.17 -2.01 -13.63
C THR A 161 7.89 -1.82 -12.80
N ASN A 162 7.25 -0.67 -12.91
CA ASN A 162 5.97 -0.45 -12.25
C ASN A 162 4.92 0.23 -13.13
N THR A 163 3.66 0.03 -12.75
CA THR A 163 2.51 0.72 -13.32
C THR A 163 1.63 1.27 -12.21
N VAL A 164 1.20 2.51 -12.37
CA VAL A 164 0.26 3.20 -11.49
C VAL A 164 -1.13 3.21 -12.15
N LEU A 165 -2.13 2.75 -11.41
CA LEU A 165 -3.53 2.74 -11.78
C LEU A 165 -4.33 3.59 -10.80
N SER A 166 -5.33 4.33 -11.29
CA SER A 166 -6.27 5.02 -10.39
C SER A 166 -7.69 5.10 -10.92
N SER A 167 -8.64 5.27 -10.00
CA SER A 167 -10.01 5.62 -10.34
C SER A 167 -10.08 7.00 -11.00
N THR A 168 -11.18 7.29 -11.69
CA THR A 168 -11.38 8.59 -12.37
C THR A 168 -11.30 9.78 -11.41
N ASP A 169 -11.79 9.61 -10.17
CA ASP A 169 -11.75 10.61 -9.09
C ASP A 169 -10.44 10.56 -8.26
N GLU A 170 -9.51 9.68 -8.65
CA GLU A 170 -8.20 9.46 -8.03
C GLU A 170 -8.24 9.12 -6.53
N GLN A 171 -9.41 8.72 -6.00
CA GLN A 171 -9.55 8.27 -4.61
C GLN A 171 -8.99 6.87 -4.39
N VAL A 172 -9.02 6.01 -5.42
CA VAL A 172 -8.39 4.69 -5.40
C VAL A 172 -7.15 4.74 -6.26
N LYS A 173 -6.00 4.35 -5.69
CA LYS A 173 -4.73 4.23 -6.41
C LYS A 173 -4.09 2.90 -6.07
N LEU A 174 -3.75 2.13 -7.11
CA LEU A 174 -3.04 0.86 -7.00
C LEU A 174 -1.76 0.96 -7.82
N LEU A 175 -0.65 0.48 -7.26
CA LEU A 175 0.60 0.34 -7.99
C LEU A 175 0.94 -1.13 -8.09
N LEU A 176 1.42 -1.54 -9.25
CA LEU A 176 1.89 -2.90 -9.48
C LEU A 176 3.37 -2.83 -9.85
N ASN A 177 4.18 -3.66 -9.21
CA ASN A 177 5.59 -3.82 -9.55
C ASN A 177 5.84 -5.24 -10.06
N GLU A 178 6.76 -5.38 -11.01
CA GLU A 178 7.39 -6.66 -11.31
C GLU A 178 8.92 -6.54 -11.26
N PRO A 179 9.64 -7.68 -11.11
CA PRO A 179 11.09 -7.69 -11.18
C PRO A 179 11.64 -7.12 -12.49
N GLY A 180 12.51 -6.10 -12.40
CA GLY A 180 13.27 -5.57 -13.53
C GLY A 180 14.47 -6.47 -13.88
N ARG A 181 15.23 -6.11 -14.92
CA ARG A 181 16.47 -6.79 -15.28
C ARG A 181 17.65 -6.23 -14.47
N GLY A 182 18.51 -7.10 -13.94
CA GLY A 182 19.64 -6.70 -13.12
C GLY A 182 20.71 -7.78 -13.04
N THR A 183 21.89 -7.43 -12.52
CA THR A 183 22.99 -8.38 -12.27
C THR A 183 22.79 -9.15 -10.95
N LYS A 184 21.96 -8.61 -10.06
CA LYS A 184 21.56 -9.17 -8.77
C LYS A 184 20.05 -9.37 -8.68
N ARG A 185 19.62 -10.08 -7.64
CA ARG A 185 18.20 -10.33 -7.37
C ARG A 185 17.49 -9.01 -7.02
N SER A 186 16.42 -8.69 -7.73
CA SER A 186 15.60 -7.50 -7.40
C SER A 186 14.91 -7.66 -6.04
N GLN A 187 14.70 -6.57 -5.31
CA GLN A 187 13.89 -6.60 -4.08
C GLN A 187 12.46 -7.13 -4.32
N ILE A 188 11.94 -7.00 -5.55
CA ILE A 188 10.64 -7.58 -5.92
C ILE A 188 10.73 -9.12 -5.95
N GLU A 189 11.86 -9.67 -6.41
CA GLU A 189 12.11 -11.12 -6.35
C GLU A 189 12.35 -11.61 -4.93
N GLU A 190 13.02 -10.82 -4.07
CA GLU A 190 13.11 -11.10 -2.63
C GLU A 190 11.70 -11.22 -2.04
N TYR A 191 10.83 -10.23 -2.28
CA TYR A 191 9.44 -10.26 -1.83
C TYR A 191 8.73 -11.54 -2.30
N LEU A 192 8.76 -11.84 -3.60
CA LEU A 192 8.04 -12.98 -4.16
C LEU A 192 8.52 -14.31 -3.56
N LEU A 193 9.82 -14.44 -3.30
CA LEU A 193 10.39 -15.62 -2.67
C LEU A 193 9.88 -15.81 -1.23
N PHE A 194 9.95 -14.77 -0.40
CA PHE A 194 9.59 -14.87 1.03
C PHE A 194 8.09 -14.78 1.31
N ASN A 195 7.33 -14.17 0.40
CA ASN A 195 5.87 -14.19 0.41
C ASN A 195 5.30 -15.48 -0.19
N GLY A 196 6.08 -16.25 -0.95
CA GLY A 196 5.58 -17.46 -1.63
C GLY A 196 4.69 -17.15 -2.85
N GLY A 197 4.90 -16.00 -3.52
CA GLY A 197 4.13 -15.53 -4.67
C GLY A 197 3.76 -14.04 -4.59
N PRO A 198 2.90 -13.55 -5.50
CA PRO A 198 2.44 -12.15 -5.50
C PRO A 198 1.73 -11.75 -4.22
N GLY A 199 1.64 -10.45 -3.97
CA GLY A 199 0.86 -9.90 -2.86
C GLY A 199 1.13 -8.41 -2.64
N VAL A 200 0.51 -7.86 -1.60
CA VAL A 200 0.69 -6.45 -1.23
C VAL A 200 2.04 -6.26 -0.54
N GLN A 201 2.90 -5.44 -1.15
CA GLN A 201 4.17 -5.05 -0.60
C GLN A 201 4.02 -3.93 0.43
N HIS A 202 3.23 -2.89 0.14
CA HIS A 202 3.01 -1.83 1.10
C HIS A 202 1.67 -1.12 0.97
N VAL A 203 1.28 -0.50 2.08
CA VAL A 203 0.12 0.37 2.18
C VAL A 203 0.59 1.75 2.64
N ALA A 204 0.24 2.78 1.86
CA ALA A 204 0.58 4.15 2.17
C ALA A 204 -0.56 4.86 2.90
N PHE A 205 -0.21 5.56 3.98
CA PHE A 205 -1.13 6.33 4.81
C PHE A 205 -0.90 7.82 4.64
N ALA A 206 -1.94 8.53 4.21
CA ALA A 206 -1.93 9.96 4.04
C ALA A 206 -1.92 10.70 5.40
N THR A 207 -1.08 11.71 5.51
CA THR A 207 -1.01 12.66 6.63
C THR A 207 -0.97 14.10 6.13
N ARG A 208 -1.38 15.04 6.98
CA ARG A 208 -1.31 16.49 6.72
C ARG A 208 -0.07 17.14 7.32
N ASP A 209 0.66 16.43 8.17
CA ASP A 209 1.91 16.87 8.79
C ASP A 209 2.78 15.64 9.05
N ILE A 210 3.56 15.28 8.03
CA ILE A 210 4.41 14.10 8.04
C ILE A 210 5.47 14.18 9.13
N ARG A 211 5.96 15.39 9.46
CA ARG A 211 6.96 15.58 10.52
C ARG A 211 6.39 15.20 11.87
N ARG A 212 5.20 15.72 12.20
CA ARG A 212 4.50 15.36 13.43
C ARG A 212 4.18 13.86 13.47
N SER A 213 3.70 13.29 12.36
CA SER A 213 3.38 11.87 12.28
C SER A 213 4.61 10.97 12.50
N VAL A 214 5.73 11.27 11.84
CA VAL A 214 6.99 10.52 11.99
C VAL A 214 7.50 10.59 13.43
N ARG A 215 7.54 11.79 14.03
CA ARG A 215 7.93 11.95 15.44
C ARG A 215 7.05 11.13 16.38
N ALA A 216 5.73 11.20 16.19
CA ALA A 216 4.77 10.49 17.03
C ALA A 216 4.83 8.96 16.88
N LEU A 217 5.17 8.47 15.68
CA LEU A 217 5.38 7.03 15.42
C LEU A 217 6.73 6.54 15.94
N ARG A 218 7.81 7.31 15.77
CA ARG A 218 9.12 7.00 16.36
C ARG A 218 9.07 6.94 17.89
N ALA A 219 8.34 7.86 18.52
CA ALA A 219 8.10 7.83 19.97
C ALA A 219 7.36 6.57 20.45
N ARG A 220 6.74 5.82 19.54
CA ARG A 220 6.08 4.53 19.79
C ARG A 220 6.91 3.32 19.37
N GLY A 221 8.17 3.52 18.98
CA GLY A 221 9.04 2.44 18.55
C GLY A 221 8.85 1.99 17.10
N ILE A 222 8.11 2.75 16.28
CA ILE A 222 8.08 2.49 14.84
C ILE A 222 9.40 2.95 14.24
N GLU A 223 10.12 2.00 13.64
CA GLU A 223 11.36 2.25 12.91
C GLU A 223 11.06 2.59 11.44
N PHE A 224 11.88 3.46 10.86
CA PHE A 224 11.81 3.87 9.47
C PHE A 224 13.11 3.52 8.75
N ILE A 225 13.03 3.29 7.44
CA ILE A 225 14.22 3.03 6.62
C ILE A 225 15.19 4.21 6.68
N HIS A 226 16.48 3.91 6.63
CA HIS A 226 17.51 4.94 6.63
C HIS A 226 17.88 5.37 5.20
N VAL A 227 17.87 6.68 4.98
CA VAL A 227 18.28 7.32 3.73
C VAL A 227 19.56 8.13 3.99
N PRO A 228 20.63 7.94 3.20
CA PRO A 228 21.90 8.67 3.34
C PRO A 228 21.72 10.17 3.19
N ALA A 229 22.50 10.95 3.95
CA ALA A 229 22.52 12.42 3.87
C ALA A 229 22.78 12.94 2.45
N THR A 230 23.55 12.20 1.64
CA THR A 230 23.85 12.55 0.24
C THR A 230 22.60 12.70 -0.63
N TYR A 231 21.49 12.04 -0.27
CA TYR A 231 20.21 12.24 -0.96
C TYR A 231 19.67 13.66 -0.73
N HIS A 232 19.60 14.11 0.52
CA HIS A 232 19.10 15.46 0.86
C HIS A 232 20.05 16.56 0.35
N GLU A 233 21.35 16.31 0.34
CA GLU A 233 22.33 17.20 -0.29
C GLU A 233 22.05 17.39 -1.79
N ALA A 234 21.70 16.31 -2.50
CA ALA A 234 21.33 16.35 -3.91
C ALA A 234 19.98 17.03 -4.18
N LEU A 235 19.09 17.12 -3.18
CA LEU A 235 17.80 17.80 -3.27
C LEU A 235 17.88 19.33 -3.09
N ARG A 236 18.96 19.86 -2.51
CA ARG A 236 19.11 21.30 -2.27
C ARG A 236 19.03 22.15 -3.55
N PRO A 237 19.70 21.79 -4.67
CA PRO A 237 19.58 22.54 -5.91
C PRO A 237 18.16 22.54 -6.53
N PRO A 238 17.48 21.39 -6.72
CA PRO A 238 16.17 21.34 -7.36
C PRO A 238 15.03 21.86 -6.47
N LEU A 239 15.17 21.84 -5.14
CA LEU A 239 14.17 22.32 -4.17
C LEU A 239 14.61 23.62 -3.49
N SER A 240 15.32 24.48 -4.22
CA SER A 240 15.93 25.71 -3.71
C SER A 240 14.94 26.83 -3.35
N ASP A 241 13.63 26.64 -3.56
CA ASP A 241 12.65 27.53 -2.93
C ASP A 241 12.56 27.17 -1.43
N ASN A 242 12.63 28.18 -0.56
CA ASN A 242 12.67 28.00 0.91
C ASN A 242 11.35 27.43 1.50
N SER A 243 10.51 26.75 0.73
CA SER A 243 9.24 26.20 1.23
C SER A 243 9.40 24.93 2.06
N LEU A 244 10.57 24.27 1.99
CA LEU A 244 10.86 23.01 2.67
C LEU A 244 12.05 23.15 3.63
N ASP A 245 11.87 22.68 4.86
CA ASP A 245 12.94 22.53 5.84
C ASP A 245 13.68 21.20 5.58
N LEU A 246 14.66 21.26 4.66
CA LEU A 246 15.41 20.09 4.24
C LEU A 246 16.29 19.50 5.36
N GLU A 247 16.71 20.32 6.33
CA GLU A 247 17.49 19.85 7.48
C GLU A 247 16.62 18.96 8.38
N GLU A 248 15.42 19.43 8.73
CA GLU A 248 14.47 18.65 9.51
C GLU A 248 14.03 17.37 8.76
N PHE A 249 13.86 17.44 7.43
CA PHE A 249 13.56 16.26 6.63
C PHE A 249 14.69 15.24 6.61
N GLN A 250 15.94 15.69 6.58
CA GLN A 250 17.10 14.82 6.69
C GLN A 250 17.15 14.11 8.04
N GLU A 251 16.97 14.84 9.15
CA GLU A 251 16.91 14.26 10.50
C GLU A 251 15.79 13.23 10.66
N LEU A 252 14.64 13.50 10.04
CA LEU A 252 13.48 12.62 10.06
C LEU A 252 13.55 11.51 8.99
N GLY A 253 14.52 11.53 8.08
CA GLY A 253 14.61 10.59 6.97
C GLY A 253 13.46 10.69 5.96
N ILE A 254 12.81 11.86 5.89
CA ILE A 254 11.71 12.12 4.96
C ILE A 254 12.28 12.39 3.57
N LEU A 255 11.76 11.65 2.58
CA LEU A 255 12.03 11.84 1.16
C LEU A 255 11.14 12.97 0.62
N ALA A 256 11.68 13.75 -0.31
CA ALA A 256 10.97 14.86 -0.94
C ALA A 256 11.15 14.84 -2.46
N ASP A 257 10.03 14.93 -3.17
CA ASP A 257 9.98 15.10 -4.61
C ASP A 257 9.01 16.24 -4.96
N ARG A 258 8.99 16.65 -6.23
CA ARG A 258 8.13 17.72 -6.73
C ARG A 258 7.66 17.42 -8.15
N ASP A 259 6.40 17.73 -8.42
CA ASP A 259 5.85 17.83 -9.78
C ASP A 259 5.45 19.29 -10.10
N ALA A 260 4.80 19.50 -11.26
CA ALA A 260 4.34 20.82 -11.68
C ALA A 260 3.30 21.46 -10.73
N HIS A 261 2.66 20.68 -9.87
CA HIS A 261 1.56 21.10 -9.00
C HIS A 261 2.00 21.29 -7.55
N GLY A 262 3.05 20.61 -7.10
CA GLY A 262 3.62 20.84 -5.78
C GLY A 262 4.52 19.71 -5.29
N HIS A 263 4.63 19.57 -3.97
CA HIS A 263 5.59 18.66 -3.33
C HIS A 263 4.95 17.34 -2.88
N LEU A 264 5.77 16.30 -2.90
CA LEU A 264 5.45 14.97 -2.40
C LEU A 264 6.47 14.59 -1.32
N LEU A 265 5.98 14.38 -0.10
CA LEU A 265 6.81 13.95 1.02
C LEU A 265 6.46 12.51 1.38
N GLN A 266 7.47 11.65 1.50
CA GLN A 266 7.29 10.22 1.73
C GLN A 266 8.30 9.68 2.74
N ILE A 267 7.93 8.65 3.49
CA ILE A 267 8.84 7.90 4.34
C ILE A 267 8.27 6.51 4.58
N PHE A 268 9.15 5.52 4.70
CA PHE A 268 8.76 4.11 4.77
C PHE A 268 9.21 3.51 6.09
N THR A 269 8.35 2.68 6.68
CA THR A 269 8.72 1.92 7.86
C THR A 269 9.77 0.88 7.49
N ARG A 270 10.56 0.45 8.47
CA ARG A 270 11.21 -0.87 8.36
C ARG A 270 10.14 -1.97 8.31
N LEU A 271 10.58 -3.17 7.99
CA LEU A 271 9.70 -4.34 7.96
C LEU A 271 9.12 -4.59 9.36
N PRO A 272 7.79 -4.63 9.53
CA PRO A 272 7.12 -4.92 10.80
C PRO A 272 7.16 -6.41 11.17
N GLN A 273 7.71 -7.26 10.30
CA GLN A 273 7.85 -8.70 10.49
C GLN A 273 9.20 -9.18 9.92
N ASP A 274 9.61 -10.40 10.32
CA ASP A 274 10.90 -10.95 9.92
C ASP A 274 11.00 -11.26 8.41
N ARG A 275 9.88 -11.64 7.79
CA ARG A 275 9.83 -11.87 6.34
C ARG A 275 9.93 -10.52 5.61
N PRO A 276 10.84 -10.35 4.62
CA PRO A 276 10.97 -9.11 3.85
C PRO A 276 9.84 -8.93 2.85
N THR A 277 8.64 -8.67 3.37
CA THR A 277 7.38 -8.65 2.62
C THR A 277 6.62 -7.33 2.84
N LEU A 278 5.57 -7.31 3.66
CA LEU A 278 4.73 -6.14 3.90
C LEU A 278 5.49 -5.06 4.68
N PHE A 279 5.40 -3.80 4.26
CA PHE A 279 5.76 -2.62 5.06
C PHE A 279 4.74 -1.49 4.87
N PHE A 280 4.95 -0.35 5.52
CA PHE A 280 4.04 0.79 5.45
C PHE A 280 4.75 2.07 5.01
N GLU A 281 3.98 2.96 4.39
CA GLU A 281 4.43 4.27 3.97
C GLU A 281 3.61 5.36 4.66
N LEU A 282 4.25 6.47 5.00
CA LEU A 282 3.58 7.73 5.29
C LEU A 282 3.81 8.69 4.13
N ILE A 283 2.73 9.34 3.70
CA ILE A 283 2.76 10.26 2.57
C ILE A 283 2.02 11.56 2.88
N GLU A 284 2.63 12.68 2.54
CA GLU A 284 2.02 14.01 2.57
C GLU A 284 2.09 14.63 1.17
N ARG A 285 0.93 14.87 0.57
CA ARG A 285 0.79 15.54 -0.72
C ARG A 285 0.54 17.02 -0.50
N ARG A 286 1.49 17.87 -0.92
CA ARG A 286 1.35 19.34 -0.93
C ARG A 286 1.11 19.81 -2.35
N GLY A 287 -0.06 19.47 -2.90
CA GLY A 287 -0.44 19.80 -4.29
C GLY A 287 0.02 18.79 -5.35
N CYS A 288 0.94 17.88 -5.02
CA CYS A 288 1.41 16.83 -5.94
C CYS A 288 0.37 15.72 -6.14
N ASN A 289 0.11 15.38 -7.41
CA ASN A 289 -0.78 14.29 -7.81
C ASN A 289 -0.02 13.04 -8.28
N GLY A 290 1.27 13.16 -8.59
CA GLY A 290 2.13 12.05 -9.01
C GLY A 290 2.70 11.18 -7.88
N PHE A 291 3.62 10.28 -8.21
CA PHE A 291 4.26 9.35 -7.26
C PHE A 291 5.75 9.62 -7.00
N GLY A 292 6.31 10.65 -7.64
CA GLY A 292 7.69 11.09 -7.43
C GLY A 292 8.73 10.05 -7.84
N ALA A 293 9.14 10.05 -9.11
CA ALA A 293 10.13 9.09 -9.61
C ALA A 293 11.48 9.17 -8.86
N GLY A 294 11.87 10.36 -8.37
CA GLY A 294 13.05 10.55 -7.55
C GLY A 294 12.92 9.88 -6.18
N ASN A 295 11.75 10.01 -5.55
CA ASN A 295 11.46 9.30 -4.30
C ASN A 295 11.45 7.79 -4.49
N VAL A 296 10.83 7.28 -5.55
CA VAL A 296 10.81 5.83 -5.86
C VAL A 296 12.22 5.30 -6.06
N ARG A 297 13.11 6.03 -6.75
CA ARG A 297 14.51 5.62 -6.92
C ARG A 297 15.30 5.63 -5.62
N ALA A 298 15.13 6.68 -4.80
CA ALA A 298 15.80 6.78 -3.50
C ALA A 298 15.35 5.67 -2.54
N LEU A 299 14.05 5.38 -2.56
CA LEU A 299 13.44 4.26 -1.85
C LEU A 299 14.03 2.93 -2.29
N PHE A 300 14.07 2.69 -3.60
CA PHE A 300 14.60 1.47 -4.20
C PHE A 300 16.04 1.20 -3.72
N ALA A 301 16.90 2.23 -3.77
CA ALA A 301 18.27 2.12 -3.28
C ALA A 301 18.37 1.91 -1.76
N ALA A 302 17.41 2.42 -0.98
CA ALA A 302 17.37 2.21 0.47
C ALA A 302 16.98 0.78 0.84
N PHE A 303 15.97 0.22 0.19
CA PHE A 303 15.61 -1.18 0.39
C PHE A 303 16.67 -2.15 -0.14
N GLU A 304 17.37 -1.84 -1.23
CA GLU A 304 18.50 -2.64 -1.72
C GLU A 304 19.62 -2.77 -0.65
N ARG A 305 19.89 -1.69 0.10
CA ARG A 305 20.86 -1.75 1.23
C ARG A 305 20.37 -2.66 2.35
N GLU A 306 19.08 -2.61 2.71
CA GLU A 306 18.55 -3.53 3.71
C GLU A 306 18.53 -4.99 3.20
N GLN A 307 18.25 -5.21 1.92
CA GLN A 307 18.33 -6.53 1.26
C GLN A 307 19.75 -7.10 1.35
N ALA A 308 20.78 -6.27 1.15
CA ALA A 308 22.16 -6.67 1.33
C ALA A 308 22.47 -7.08 2.79
N GLN A 309 21.93 -6.35 3.78
CA GLN A 309 22.07 -6.70 5.21
C GLN A 309 21.41 -8.03 5.55
N ARG A 310 20.35 -8.42 4.84
CA ARG A 310 19.70 -9.74 4.96
C ARG A 310 20.44 -10.86 4.20
N GLY A 311 21.45 -10.53 3.41
CA GLY A 311 22.21 -11.50 2.61
C GLY A 311 21.50 -11.95 1.32
N ASN A 312 20.54 -11.16 0.83
CA ASN A 312 19.66 -11.52 -0.30
C ASN A 312 19.96 -10.75 -1.60
N LEU A 313 21.09 -10.01 -1.68
CA LEU A 313 21.50 -9.18 -2.82
C LEU A 313 22.65 -9.79 -3.65
#